data_AF-H9MA38-F1
#
_entry.id   AF-H9MA38-F1
#
_cell.length_a   1.000
_cell.length_b   1.000
_cell.length_c   1.000
_cell.angle_alpha   90.00
_cell.angle_beta   90.00
_cell.angle_gamma   90.00
#
_symmetry.space_group_name_H-M   'P 1'
#
loop_
_entity.id
_entity.type
_entity.pdbx_description
1 polymer ?
#
loop_
_entity_poly.entity_id
_entity_poly.type
_entity_poly.pdbx_seq_one_letter_code
_entity_poly.pdbx_strand_id
1 'polypeptide(L)'
;EDMVRFKLPLSSGFSELCEEVAKRFKLVVGTFQLKYQDDDDEWVLLACNADFQECIDVMNFSGGHAIRLSVRDLVTVIGSSSGSCGDMLQC
;
A
#
# COMPACT_ATOMS: atom_id res chain seq x y z
N GLU A 1 -9.56 13.73 -8.00
CA GLU A 1 -8.89 12.45 -7.69
C GLU A 1 -7.47 12.57 -8.18
N ASP A 2 -6.50 12.59 -7.27
CA ASP A 2 -5.08 12.67 -7.60
C ASP A 2 -4.53 11.26 -7.75
N MET A 3 -4.19 10.87 -8.98
CA MET A 3 -3.55 9.59 -9.26
C MET A 3 -2.08 9.83 -9.56
N VAL A 4 -1.19 9.26 -8.74
CA VAL A 4 0.25 9.34 -8.94
C VAL A 4 0.77 7.99 -9.41
N ARG A 5 1.47 7.98 -10.54
CA ARG A 5 2.16 6.79 -11.06
C ARG A 5 3.65 6.91 -10.78
N PHE A 6 4.22 5.90 -10.13
CA PHE A 6 5.66 5.78 -9.92
C PHE A 6 6.11 4.35 -10.24
N LYS A 7 7.42 4.19 -10.42
CA LYS A 7 8.05 2.88 -10.55
C LYS A 7 8.70 2.55 -9.21
N LEU A 8 8.41 1.36 -8.70
CA LEU A 8 9.07 0.81 -7.52
C LEU A 8 9.85 -0.44 -7.97
N PRO A 9 11.12 -0.62 -7.54
CA PRO A 9 11.86 -1.85 -7.81
C PRO A 9 11.13 -3.08 -7.29
N LEU A 10 11.20 -4.21 -7.98
CA LEU A 10 10.65 -5.49 -7.49
C LEU A 10 11.39 -6.00 -6.24
N SER A 11 12.64 -5.54 -6.03
CA SER A 11 13.42 -5.82 -4.84
C SER A 11 12.98 -5.02 -3.62
N SER A 12 12.09 -4.04 -3.79
CA SER A 12 11.64 -3.19 -2.69
C SER A 12 10.60 -3.91 -1.84
N GLY A 13 10.63 -3.63 -0.54
CA GLY A 13 9.66 -4.16 0.41
C GLY A 13 8.42 -3.26 0.58
N PHE A 14 7.46 -3.75 1.37
CA PHE A 14 6.27 -2.99 1.76
C PHE A 14 6.61 -1.67 2.48
N SER A 15 7.69 -1.62 3.27
CA SER A 15 8.16 -0.39 3.92
C SER A 15 8.56 0.68 2.91
N GLU A 16 9.35 0.34 1.90
CA GLU A 16 9.75 1.29 0.85
C GLU A 16 8.54 1.82 0.06
N LEU A 17 7.56 0.95 -0.21
CA LEU A 17 6.29 1.37 -0.82
C LEU A 17 5.58 2.41 0.05
N CYS A 18 5.46 2.14 1.35
CA CYS A 18 4.86 3.06 2.30
C CYS A 18 5.59 4.41 2.34
N GLU A 19 6.92 4.41 2.37
CA GLU A 19 7.72 5.64 2.36
C GLU A 19 7.50 6.47 1.09
N GLU A 20 7.50 5.81 -0.07
CA GLU A 20 7.31 6.47 -1.37
C GLU A 20 5.89 7.02 -1.54
N VAL A 21 4.87 6.35 -0.99
CA VAL A 21 3.50 6.86 -0.92
C VAL A 21 3.42 8.04 0.05
N ALA A 22 3.93 7.88 1.27
CA ALA A 22 3.95 8.91 2.29
C ALA A 22 4.56 10.22 1.77
N LYS A 23 5.70 10.12 1.08
CA LYS A 23 6.40 11.27 0.49
C LYS A 23 5.58 11.98 -0.59
N ARG A 24 4.88 11.24 -1.44
CA ARG A 24 4.08 11.80 -2.55
C ARG A 24 2.78 12.44 -2.07
N PHE A 25 2.12 11.80 -1.12
CA PHE A 25 0.85 12.28 -0.56
C PHE A 25 1.04 13.20 0.66
N LYS A 26 2.30 13.46 1.07
CA LYS A 26 2.66 14.23 2.27
C LYS A 26 2.01 13.67 3.55
N LEU A 27 1.92 12.34 3.62
CA LEU A 27 1.42 11.60 4.77
C LEU A 27 2.58 11.10 5.62
N VAL A 28 2.29 10.64 6.82
CA VAL A 28 3.27 10.02 7.72
C VAL A 28 3.15 8.50 7.60
N VAL A 29 4.26 7.79 7.45
CA VAL A 29 4.24 6.32 7.49
C VAL A 29 3.66 5.88 8.83
N GLY A 30 2.68 4.98 8.80
CA GLY A 30 1.89 4.59 9.96
C GLY A 30 0.52 5.24 10.05
N THR A 31 0.28 6.34 9.33
CA THR A 31 -0.96 7.14 9.45
C THR A 31 -1.93 7.00 8.29
N PHE A 32 -1.72 6.03 7.43
CA PHE A 32 -2.61 5.74 6.31
C PHE A 32 -2.80 4.25 6.15
N GLN A 33 -3.75 3.86 5.31
CA GLN A 33 -3.98 2.49 4.92
C GLN A 33 -3.78 2.37 3.42
N LEU A 34 -3.12 1.28 3.01
CA LEU A 34 -2.99 0.92 1.60
C LEU A 34 -3.95 -0.22 1.27
N LYS A 35 -4.60 -0.11 0.12
CA LYS A 35 -5.35 -1.21 -0.48
C LYS A 35 -4.87 -1.44 -1.90
N TYR A 36 -4.77 -2.69 -2.32
CA TYR A 36 -4.55 -3.04 -3.72
C TYR A 36 -5.86 -3.49 -4.36
N GLN A 37 -5.94 -3.39 -5.68
CA GLN A 37 -7.03 -3.95 -6.46
C GLN A 37 -6.61 -5.33 -6.99
N ASP A 38 -7.35 -6.38 -6.68
CA ASP A 38 -7.09 -7.75 -7.17
C ASP A 38 -7.73 -8.01 -8.56
N ASP A 39 -7.62 -9.25 -9.05
CA ASP A 39 -8.15 -9.71 -10.34
C ASP A 39 -9.69 -9.67 -10.45
N ASP A 40 -10.41 -9.66 -9.32
CA ASP A 40 -11.86 -9.52 -9.22
C ASP A 40 -12.29 -8.03 -9.06
N ASP A 41 -11.37 -7.09 -9.31
CA ASP A 41 -11.55 -5.65 -9.14
C ASP A 41 -11.86 -5.23 -7.68
N GLU A 42 -11.63 -6.10 -6.68
CA GLU A 42 -11.91 -5.85 -5.27
C GLU A 42 -10.72 -5.14 -4.56
N TRP A 43 -11.06 -4.22 -3.63
CA TRP A 43 -10.06 -3.47 -2.85
C TRP A 43 -9.66 -4.21 -1.58
N VAL A 44 -8.55 -4.94 -1.65
CA VAL A 44 -8.00 -5.75 -0.55
C VAL A 44 -6.94 -4.98 0.23
N LEU A 45 -6.93 -5.16 1.55
CA LEU A 45 -5.99 -4.50 2.45
C LEU A 45 -4.55 -4.99 2.20
N LEU A 46 -3.62 -4.04 2.03
CA LEU A 46 -2.19 -4.32 1.97
C LEU A 46 -1.56 -3.95 3.33
N ALA A 47 -1.36 -4.94 4.20
CA ALA A 47 -0.91 -4.70 5.58
C ALA A 47 0.54 -5.13 5.82
N CYS A 48 1.03 -6.12 5.08
CA CYS A 48 2.33 -6.74 5.32
C CYS A 48 3.16 -6.93 4.04
N ASN A 49 4.45 -7.22 4.24
CA ASN A 49 5.34 -7.58 3.13
C ASN A 49 4.92 -8.85 2.39
N ALA A 50 4.30 -9.82 3.09
CA ALA A 50 3.77 -11.03 2.47
C ALA A 50 2.68 -10.69 1.44
N ASP A 51 1.68 -9.89 1.83
CA ASP A 51 0.61 -9.41 0.93
C ASP A 51 1.19 -8.67 -0.29
N PHE A 52 2.22 -7.84 -0.07
CA PHE A 52 2.87 -7.10 -1.15
C PHE A 52 3.62 -7.99 -2.13
N GLN A 53 4.34 -8.99 -1.64
CA GLN A 53 5.03 -9.95 -2.49
C GLN A 53 4.05 -10.79 -3.32
N GLU A 54 2.94 -11.25 -2.71
CA GLU A 54 1.89 -11.98 -3.43
C GLU A 54 1.27 -11.11 -4.53
N CYS A 55 0.98 -9.84 -4.25
CA CYS A 55 0.46 -8.90 -5.24
C CYS A 55 1.42 -8.68 -6.42
N ILE A 56 2.72 -8.56 -6.16
CA ILE A 56 3.74 -8.46 -7.22
C ILE A 56 3.78 -9.73 -8.07
N ASP A 57 3.72 -10.89 -7.44
CA ASP A 57 3.76 -12.18 -8.12
C ASP A 57 2.54 -12.34 -9.03
N VAL A 58 1.33 -12.07 -8.52
CA VAL A 58 0.08 -12.05 -9.28
C VAL A 58 0.15 -11.07 -10.46
N MET A 59 0.69 -9.86 -10.26
CA MET A 59 0.91 -8.88 -11.34
C MET A 59 1.85 -9.42 -12.43
N ASN A 60 2.94 -10.08 -12.03
CA ASN A 60 3.90 -10.66 -12.96
C ASN A 60 3.32 -11.86 -13.73
N PHE A 61 2.49 -12.70 -13.08
CA PHE A 61 1.82 -13.84 -13.69
C PHE A 61 0.69 -13.44 -14.66
N SER A 62 -0.10 -12.42 -14.31
CA SER A 62 -1.18 -11.89 -15.15
C SER A 62 -0.69 -11.09 -16.36
N GLY A 63 0.61 -10.79 -16.44
CA GLY A 63 1.17 -9.86 -17.43
C GLY A 63 0.73 -8.40 -17.18
N GLY A 64 0.24 -8.11 -15.97
CA GLY A 64 -0.17 -6.77 -15.55
C GLY A 64 1.01 -5.80 -15.60
N HIS A 65 0.80 -4.63 -16.19
CA HIS A 65 1.85 -3.60 -16.28
C HIS A 65 1.88 -2.63 -15.10
N ALA A 66 0.93 -2.71 -14.16
CA ALA A 66 0.84 -1.84 -13.00
C ALA A 66 -0.10 -2.40 -11.92
N ILE A 67 0.30 -2.25 -10.66
CA ILE A 67 -0.56 -2.46 -9.49
C ILE A 67 -1.29 -1.14 -9.19
N ARG A 68 -2.59 -1.20 -8.93
CA ARG A 68 -3.38 -0.05 -8.49
C ARG A 68 -3.44 -0.06 -6.97
N LEU A 69 -3.13 1.09 -6.38
CA LEU A 69 -3.15 1.28 -4.94
C LEU A 69 -4.10 2.42 -4.57
N SER A 70 -4.92 2.17 -3.56
CA SER A 70 -5.76 3.18 -2.91
C SER A 70 -5.14 3.56 -1.57
N VAL A 71 -4.94 4.86 -1.37
CA VAL A 71 -4.34 5.42 -0.17
C VAL A 71 -5.46 6.09 0.62
N ARG A 72 -5.71 5.62 1.84
CA ARG A 72 -6.66 6.24 2.77
C ARG A 72 -5.91 6.83 3.95
N ASP A 73 -5.93 8.15 4.09
CA ASP A 73 -5.44 8.82 5.30
C ASP A 73 -6.30 8.43 6.52
N LEU A 74 -5.64 8.09 7.62
CA LEU A 74 -6.28 7.76 8.90
C LEU A 74 -6.15 8.90 9.91
N VAL A 75 -5.22 9.85 9.71
CA VAL A 75 -5.01 11.00 10.61
C VAL A 75 -6.18 11.97 10.60
N THR A 76 -6.95 12.04 9.52
CA THR A 76 -8.20 12.83 9.48
C THR A 76 -9.30 12.24 10.40
N VAL A 77 -9.15 10.99 10.86
CA VAL A 77 -10.05 10.35 11.83
C VAL A 77 -9.44 10.46 13.25
N ILE A 78 -9.28 11.70 13.74
CA ILE A 78 -9.01 11.92 15.16
C ILE A 78 -10.28 11.57 15.94
N GLY A 79 -10.40 10.28 16.29
CA GLY A 79 -11.47 9.79 17.14
C GLY A 79 -11.95 8.38 16.81
N SER A 80 -11.06 7.41 16.64
CA SER A 80 -11.23 6.01 17.09
C SER A 80 -10.09 5.14 16.56
N SER A 81 -9.43 4.42 17.48
CA SER A 81 -8.25 3.59 17.25
C SER A 81 -8.50 2.43 16.27
N SER A 82 -7.60 2.21 15.31
CA SER A 82 -7.13 0.91 14.77
C SER A 82 -6.09 1.17 13.67
N GLY A 83 -4.83 0.80 13.91
CA GLY A 83 -3.66 1.09 13.05
C GLY A 83 -3.64 0.29 11.74
N SER A 84 -3.02 0.83 10.68
CA SER A 84 -2.91 0.12 9.39
C SER A 84 -1.61 0.34 8.58
N CYS A 85 -0.56 0.91 9.15
CA CYS A 85 0.82 0.63 8.73
C CYS A 85 1.84 0.94 9.84
N GLY A 86 1.35 1.16 11.08
CA GLY A 86 2.13 1.55 12.25
C GLY A 86 2.56 0.38 13.13
N ASP A 87 2.01 -0.81 12.91
CA ASP A 87 2.36 -2.05 13.62
C ASP A 87 3.60 -2.70 13.01
N MET A 88 4.69 -1.94 12.89
CA MET A 88 6.01 -2.46 12.50
C MET A 88 6.73 -3.21 13.65
N LEU A 89 5.99 -3.59 14.69
CA LEU A 89 6.53 -4.11 15.96
C LEU A 89 6.22 -5.59 16.22
N GLN A 90 5.76 -6.35 15.21
CA GLN A 90 5.55 -7.78 15.37
C GLN A 90 5.85 -8.58 14.10
N CYS A 91 7.14 -8.66 13.79
CA CYS A 91 7.75 -9.85 13.19
C CYS A 91 8.96 -10.23 14.06
#